data_AF-A0AAV0YHW5-F1
#
_entry.id   AF-A0AAV0YHW5-F1
#
_cell.length_a   1.000
_cell.length_b   1.000
_cell.length_c   1.000
_cell.angle_alpha   90.00
_cell.angle_beta   90.00
_cell.angle_gamma   90.00
#
_symmetry.space_group_name_H-M   'P 1'
#
loop_
_entity.id
_entity.type
_entity.pdbx_description
1 polymer ?
#
loop_
_entity_poly.entity_id
_entity_poly.type
_entity_poly.pdbx_seq_one_letter_code
_entity_poly.pdbx_strand_id
1 'polypeptide(L)'
;MTAILERRDSENLWGRFCNWITSTENRLYIGWFGVLMIPTLLTATSVFIIAFIAAPPACYMGREWELSFRLGMRPWIAVAYSAPVAAATAVFLIYPIGQGSFSDGMPLGISGTFNFMIVFQAEHNILMHPFHMLGVAGVFGGSLFSAMHGSLVTSSLIRETTENESANEGYRFGQEEETYNIVAAHGYFGRLIFQYASFNNSRSLHFFLAAWPVVVMHERNAHNFPLDLAAVEAPSING
;
A
#
# COMPACT_ATOMS: atom_id res chain seq x y z
N MET A 1 -14.43 -37.31 -13.83
CA MET A 1 -12.99 -37.57 -13.55
C MET A 1 -12.20 -37.88 -14.82
N THR A 2 -12.76 -38.67 -15.74
CA THR A 2 -12.17 -39.02 -17.05
C THR A 2 -11.94 -37.83 -18.00
N ALA A 3 -12.89 -36.90 -18.14
CA ALA A 3 -12.76 -35.76 -19.06
C ALA A 3 -11.67 -34.73 -18.66
N ILE A 4 -11.31 -34.65 -17.37
CA ILE A 4 -10.25 -33.73 -16.88
C ILE A 4 -8.86 -34.33 -17.15
N LEU A 5 -8.73 -35.67 -17.07
CA LEU A 5 -7.49 -36.37 -17.38
C LEU A 5 -7.20 -36.34 -18.89
N GLU A 6 -8.19 -36.60 -19.74
CA GLU A 6 -8.04 -36.51 -21.20
C GLU A 6 -7.65 -35.10 -21.67
N ARG A 7 -8.20 -34.04 -21.05
CA ARG A 7 -7.85 -32.67 -21.40
C ARG A 7 -6.39 -32.33 -21.04
N ARG A 8 -5.89 -32.88 -19.93
CA ARG A 8 -4.50 -32.68 -19.46
C ARG A 8 -3.46 -33.31 -20.39
N ASP A 9 -3.82 -34.40 -21.06
CA ASP A 9 -2.97 -35.10 -22.04
C ASP A 9 -2.99 -34.45 -23.44
N SER A 10 -3.95 -33.56 -23.71
CA SER A 10 -4.08 -32.85 -24.99
C SER A 10 -3.35 -31.49 -25.06
N GLU A 11 -2.92 -30.94 -23.93
CA GLU A 11 -2.27 -29.62 -23.87
C GLU A 11 -0.76 -29.71 -24.12
N ASN A 12 -0.24 -28.85 -24.99
CA ASN A 12 1.19 -28.71 -25.20
C ASN A 12 1.90 -28.18 -23.94
N LEU A 13 3.24 -28.29 -23.89
CA LEU A 13 4.06 -27.88 -22.74
C LEU A 13 3.77 -26.42 -22.31
N TRP A 14 3.58 -25.53 -23.28
CA TRP A 14 3.26 -24.13 -23.03
C TRP A 14 1.90 -23.96 -22.36
N GLY A 15 0.86 -24.67 -22.81
CA GLY A 15 -0.47 -24.67 -22.21
C GLY A 15 -0.42 -25.12 -20.75
N ARG A 16 0.30 -26.22 -20.48
CA ARG A 16 0.51 -26.73 -19.12
C ARG A 16 1.25 -25.72 -18.23
N PHE A 17 2.27 -25.04 -18.77
CA PHE A 17 3.00 -24.00 -18.05
C PHE A 17 2.11 -22.78 -17.72
N CYS A 18 1.36 -22.26 -18.70
CA CYS A 18 0.41 -21.16 -18.49
C CYS A 18 -0.64 -21.49 -17.44
N ASN A 19 -1.22 -22.69 -17.52
CA ASN A 19 -2.20 -23.18 -16.55
C ASN A 19 -1.60 -23.26 -15.14
N TRP A 20 -0.33 -23.64 -15.01
CA TRP A 20 0.35 -23.69 -13.71
C TRP A 20 0.66 -22.29 -13.16
N ILE A 21 1.22 -21.39 -13.96
CA ILE A 21 1.55 -20.01 -13.55
C ILE A 21 0.31 -19.25 -13.08
N THR A 22 -0.81 -19.43 -13.78
CA THR A 22 -2.08 -18.72 -13.48
C THR A 22 -3.01 -19.47 -12.54
N SER A 23 -2.59 -20.61 -11.98
CA SER A 23 -3.38 -21.41 -11.05
C SER A 23 -3.64 -20.69 -9.73
N THR A 24 -4.90 -20.75 -9.26
CA THR A 24 -5.35 -20.28 -7.95
C THR A 24 -5.07 -21.28 -6.82
N GLU A 25 -4.68 -22.51 -7.16
CA GLU A 25 -4.39 -23.58 -6.18
C GLU A 25 -2.94 -23.53 -5.67
N ASN A 26 -2.11 -22.64 -6.22
CA ASN A 26 -0.76 -22.43 -5.72
C ASN A 26 -0.81 -21.77 -4.32
N ARG A 27 -0.03 -22.28 -3.36
CA ARG A 27 0.07 -21.72 -2.00
C ARG A 27 0.40 -20.22 -1.99
N LEU A 28 1.23 -19.79 -2.94
CA LEU A 28 1.46 -18.39 -3.27
C LEU A 28 1.19 -18.24 -4.76
N TYR A 29 0.21 -17.41 -5.11
CA TYR A 29 -0.12 -17.11 -6.51
C TYR A 29 1.12 -16.57 -7.25
N ILE A 30 1.35 -17.02 -8.48
CA ILE A 30 2.46 -16.55 -9.31
C ILE A 30 1.94 -15.47 -10.25
N GLY A 31 1.14 -15.84 -11.25
CA GLY A 31 0.67 -14.93 -12.29
C GLY A 31 1.79 -14.46 -13.23
N TRP A 32 1.44 -13.77 -14.29
CA TRP A 32 2.42 -13.25 -15.25
C TRP A 32 3.32 -12.18 -14.62
N PHE A 33 2.76 -11.35 -13.73
CA PHE A 33 3.55 -10.39 -12.98
C PHE A 33 4.53 -11.09 -12.01
N GLY A 34 4.16 -12.24 -11.46
CA GLY A 34 5.04 -13.03 -10.58
C GLY A 34 6.31 -13.52 -11.26
N VAL A 35 6.26 -13.80 -12.57
CA VAL A 35 7.42 -14.22 -13.37
C VAL A 35 8.53 -13.17 -13.34
N LEU A 36 8.18 -11.88 -13.33
CA LEU A 36 9.15 -10.77 -13.21
C LEU A 36 9.43 -10.41 -11.75
N MET A 37 8.39 -10.40 -10.91
CA MET A 37 8.47 -10.01 -9.51
C MET A 37 9.40 -10.92 -8.71
N ILE A 38 9.30 -12.25 -8.87
CA ILE A 38 10.03 -13.20 -8.03
C ILE A 38 11.55 -13.08 -8.24
N PRO A 39 12.10 -13.15 -9.46
CA PRO A 39 13.54 -13.02 -9.64
C PRO A 39 14.07 -11.65 -9.20
N THR A 40 13.34 -10.57 -9.51
CA THR A 40 13.77 -9.20 -9.16
C THR A 40 13.75 -8.94 -7.66
N LEU A 41 12.72 -9.41 -6.93
CA LEU A 41 12.70 -9.33 -5.48
C LEU A 41 13.79 -10.20 -4.83
N LEU A 42 14.04 -11.40 -5.35
CA LEU A 42 15.09 -12.27 -4.83
C LEU A 42 16.47 -11.64 -5.00
N THR A 43 16.79 -11.11 -6.18
CA THR A 43 18.04 -10.40 -6.42
C THR A 43 18.16 -9.14 -5.56
N ALA A 44 17.08 -8.35 -5.44
CA ALA A 44 17.06 -7.17 -4.58
C ALA A 44 17.30 -7.53 -3.10
N THR A 45 16.70 -8.63 -2.64
CA THR A 45 16.86 -9.12 -1.25
C THR A 45 18.26 -9.66 -1.01
N SER A 46 18.84 -10.40 -1.97
CA SER A 46 20.17 -11.01 -1.81
C SER A 46 21.32 -10.00 -1.88
N VAL A 47 21.16 -8.94 -2.68
CA VAL A 47 22.21 -7.93 -2.90
C VAL A 47 22.01 -6.70 -2.00
N PHE A 48 20.81 -6.48 -1.46
CA PHE A 48 20.41 -5.29 -0.67
C PHE A 48 20.83 -3.93 -1.28
N ILE A 49 21.19 -3.90 -2.56
CA ILE A 49 21.77 -2.75 -3.24
C ILE A 49 21.24 -2.75 -4.69
N ILE A 50 20.54 -1.67 -5.05
CA ILE A 50 20.21 -1.18 -6.41
C ILE A 50 18.99 -1.79 -7.15
N ALA A 51 18.53 -3.03 -6.93
CA ALA A 51 17.39 -3.57 -7.70
C ALA A 51 15.97 -3.20 -7.16
N PHE A 52 15.87 -2.27 -6.22
CA PHE A 52 14.65 -1.99 -5.45
C PHE A 52 13.66 -1.00 -6.12
N ILE A 53 14.11 -0.25 -7.12
CA ILE A 53 13.61 1.14 -7.27
C ILE A 53 12.28 1.27 -8.05
N ALA A 54 11.90 0.30 -8.90
CA ALA A 54 10.61 0.40 -9.62
C ALA A 54 9.99 -0.93 -10.07
N ALA A 55 10.79 -1.85 -10.64
CA ALA A 55 10.23 -3.07 -11.24
C ALA A 55 9.58 -4.03 -10.21
N PRO A 56 10.18 -4.30 -9.04
CA PRO A 56 9.56 -5.24 -8.10
C PRO A 56 8.25 -4.74 -7.47
N PRO A 57 8.15 -3.49 -6.97
CA PRO A 57 6.88 -2.95 -6.45
C PRO A 57 5.79 -2.83 -7.51
N ALA A 58 6.12 -2.43 -8.74
CA ALA A 58 5.15 -2.35 -9.84
C ALA A 58 4.63 -3.74 -10.26
N CYS A 59 5.50 -4.75 -10.31
CA CYS A 59 5.07 -6.13 -10.58
C CYS A 59 4.25 -6.70 -9.41
N TYR A 60 4.56 -6.36 -8.16
CA TYR A 60 3.73 -6.74 -7.02
C TYR A 60 2.32 -6.13 -7.13
N MET A 61 2.22 -4.84 -7.43
CA MET A 61 0.95 -4.15 -7.68
C MET A 61 0.16 -4.80 -8.83
N GLY A 62 0.83 -5.12 -9.94
CA GLY A 62 0.21 -5.83 -11.07
C GLY A 62 -0.28 -7.23 -10.70
N ARG A 63 0.45 -7.94 -9.83
CA ARG A 63 0.05 -9.25 -9.30
C ARG A 63 -1.19 -9.16 -8.40
N GLU A 64 -1.32 -8.11 -7.57
CA GLU A 64 -2.55 -7.87 -6.79
C GLU A 64 -3.77 -7.72 -7.71
N TRP A 65 -3.61 -6.93 -8.78
CA TRP A 65 -4.65 -6.77 -9.81
C TRP A 65 -4.97 -8.11 -10.50
N GLU A 66 -3.95 -8.84 -10.96
CA GLU A 66 -4.14 -10.11 -11.69
C GLU A 66 -4.90 -11.12 -10.83
N LEU A 67 -4.48 -11.31 -9.57
CA LEU A 67 -5.16 -12.23 -8.64
C LEU A 67 -6.60 -11.80 -8.35
N SER A 68 -6.85 -10.50 -8.17
CA SER A 68 -8.22 -10.00 -7.96
C SER A 68 -9.15 -10.38 -9.12
N PHE A 69 -8.65 -10.32 -10.35
CA PHE A 69 -9.41 -10.73 -11.53
C PHE A 69 -9.65 -12.25 -11.57
N ARG A 70 -8.65 -13.07 -11.22
CA ARG A 70 -8.81 -14.54 -11.16
C ARG A 70 -9.86 -14.99 -10.14
N LEU A 71 -9.97 -14.27 -9.02
CA LEU A 71 -10.91 -14.57 -7.95
C LEU A 71 -12.28 -13.89 -8.13
N GLY A 72 -12.49 -13.12 -9.20
CA GLY A 72 -13.74 -12.37 -9.41
C GLY A 72 -13.96 -11.23 -8.40
N MET A 73 -12.88 -10.76 -7.77
CA MET A 73 -12.90 -9.66 -6.80
C MET A 73 -12.90 -8.29 -7.50
N ARG A 74 -13.26 -7.25 -6.75
CA ARG A 74 -13.10 -5.86 -7.20
C ARG A 74 -11.59 -5.51 -7.28
N PRO A 75 -11.10 -4.85 -8.33
CA PRO A 75 -9.66 -4.74 -8.62
C PRO A 75 -8.93 -3.58 -7.89
N TRP A 76 -9.54 -2.98 -6.87
CA TRP A 76 -9.11 -1.68 -6.32
C TRP A 76 -8.07 -1.76 -5.19
N ILE A 77 -7.66 -2.96 -4.78
CA ILE A 77 -6.56 -3.13 -3.81
C ILE A 77 -5.25 -2.59 -4.40
N ALA A 78 -4.95 -2.93 -5.66
CA ALA A 78 -3.79 -2.42 -6.38
C ALA A 78 -3.77 -0.88 -6.46
N VAL A 79 -4.94 -0.25 -6.53
CA VAL A 79 -5.06 1.22 -6.54
C VAL A 79 -4.64 1.79 -5.19
N ALA A 80 -5.03 1.19 -4.06
CA ALA A 80 -4.55 1.62 -2.75
C ALA A 80 -3.03 1.40 -2.60
N TYR A 81 -2.51 0.27 -3.08
CA TYR A 81 -1.08 -0.04 -3.04
C TYR A 81 -0.23 0.87 -3.94
N SER A 82 -0.83 1.54 -4.93
CA SER A 82 -0.10 2.51 -5.75
C SER A 82 0.45 3.72 -4.96
N ALA A 83 -0.14 4.07 -3.82
CA ALA A 83 0.32 5.20 -2.99
C ALA A 83 1.74 5.01 -2.41
N PRO A 84 2.06 3.87 -1.76
CA PRO A 84 3.43 3.58 -1.33
C PRO A 84 4.37 3.29 -2.52
N VAL A 85 3.91 2.66 -3.61
CA VAL A 85 4.74 2.48 -4.83
C VAL A 85 5.20 3.84 -5.35
N ALA A 86 4.27 4.79 -5.49
CA ALA A 86 4.59 6.13 -5.95
C ALA A 86 5.50 6.89 -4.96
N ALA A 87 5.46 6.58 -3.65
CA ALA A 87 6.34 7.19 -2.65
C ALA A 87 7.78 6.72 -2.86
N ALA A 88 7.96 5.41 -3.00
CA ALA A 88 9.25 4.80 -3.25
C ALA A 88 9.84 5.30 -4.57
N THR A 89 9.03 5.35 -5.63
CA THR A 89 9.47 5.90 -6.92
C THR A 89 9.89 7.37 -6.80
N ALA A 90 9.20 8.18 -5.99
CA ALA A 90 9.56 9.58 -5.78
C ALA A 90 10.98 9.74 -5.18
N VAL A 91 11.27 9.04 -4.07
CA VAL A 91 12.53 9.25 -3.32
C VAL A 91 13.73 8.48 -3.87
N PHE A 92 13.50 7.38 -4.60
CA PHE A 92 14.59 6.55 -5.13
C PHE A 92 14.87 6.75 -6.63
N LEU A 93 13.93 7.34 -7.38
CA LEU A 93 14.09 7.53 -8.83
C LEU A 93 13.89 8.98 -9.25
N ILE A 94 12.72 9.53 -8.95
CA ILE A 94 12.32 10.85 -9.47
C ILE A 94 13.17 11.96 -8.88
N TYR A 95 13.41 11.95 -7.57
CA TYR A 95 14.27 12.93 -6.91
C TYR A 95 15.72 12.88 -7.41
N PRO A 96 16.40 11.71 -7.44
CA PRO A 96 17.71 11.58 -8.10
C PRO A 96 17.79 12.10 -9.53
N ILE A 97 16.78 11.82 -10.35
CA ILE A 97 16.73 12.32 -11.73
C ILE A 97 16.63 13.85 -11.74
N GLY A 98 15.79 14.42 -10.87
CA GLY A 98 15.64 15.87 -10.72
C GLY A 98 16.94 16.56 -10.26
N GLN A 99 17.71 15.92 -9.38
CA GLN A 99 19.01 16.41 -8.90
C GLN A 99 20.18 16.10 -9.85
N GLY A 100 19.98 15.21 -10.84
CA GLY A 100 21.02 14.78 -11.76
C GLY A 100 22.00 13.74 -11.20
N SER A 101 21.76 13.21 -10.00
CA SER A 101 22.62 12.20 -9.37
C SER A 101 21.85 11.24 -8.45
N PHE A 102 22.24 9.95 -8.49
CA PHE A 102 21.77 8.93 -7.53
C PHE A 102 22.41 9.04 -6.15
N SER A 103 23.46 9.86 -5.99
CA SER A 103 24.04 10.17 -4.67
C SER A 103 23.03 10.87 -3.75
N ASP A 104 22.09 11.60 -4.34
CA ASP A 104 21.11 12.42 -3.62
C ASP A 104 19.80 11.64 -3.37
N GLY A 105 19.72 10.40 -3.85
CA GLY A 105 18.64 9.48 -3.52
C GLY A 105 18.63 9.11 -2.05
N MET A 106 17.45 8.78 -1.52
CA MET A 106 17.34 8.38 -0.12
C MET A 106 18.21 7.15 0.16
N PRO A 107 19.15 7.20 1.14
CA PRO A 107 19.97 6.05 1.47
C PRO A 107 19.16 4.92 2.11
N LEU A 108 19.55 3.67 1.86
CA LEU A 108 18.93 2.48 2.43
C LEU A 108 19.44 2.21 3.86
N GLY A 109 19.03 3.05 4.81
CA GLY A 109 19.36 2.89 6.22
C GLY A 109 18.67 3.93 7.10
N ILE A 110 18.55 3.64 8.40
CA ILE A 110 17.83 4.48 9.36
C ILE A 110 18.45 5.88 9.43
N SER A 111 19.74 5.98 9.77
CA SER A 111 20.44 7.27 9.84
C SER A 111 20.53 7.98 8.49
N GLY A 112 20.67 7.22 7.41
CA GLY A 112 20.68 7.78 6.05
C GLY A 112 19.35 8.41 5.65
N THR A 113 18.23 7.83 6.08
CA THR A 113 16.89 8.41 5.91
C THR A 113 16.77 9.74 6.64
N PHE A 114 17.26 9.82 7.89
CA PHE A 114 17.27 11.09 8.63
C PHE A 114 18.12 12.15 7.95
N ASN A 115 19.30 11.76 7.44
CA ASN A 115 20.15 12.67 6.69
C ASN A 115 19.43 13.22 5.45
N PHE A 116 18.81 12.35 4.65
CA PHE A 116 18.01 12.75 3.49
C PHE A 116 16.93 13.76 3.87
N MET A 117 16.16 13.51 4.94
CA MET A 117 15.10 14.41 5.39
C MET A 117 15.61 15.79 5.80
N ILE A 118 16.76 15.85 6.50
CA ILE A 118 17.35 17.12 6.94
C ILE A 118 17.86 17.94 5.75
N VAL A 119 18.57 17.31 4.82
CA VAL A 119 19.06 17.96 3.59
C VAL A 119 17.87 18.42 2.73
N PHE A 120 16.87 17.57 2.54
CA PHE A 120 15.67 17.92 1.78
C PHE A 120 14.91 19.10 2.41
N GLN A 121 14.86 19.19 3.73
CA GLN A 121 14.31 20.37 4.41
C GLN A 121 15.16 21.63 4.16
N ALA A 122 16.49 21.52 4.19
CA ALA A 122 17.38 22.64 3.97
C ALA A 122 17.29 23.20 2.55
N GLU A 123 17.19 22.32 1.55
CA GLU A 123 17.14 22.69 0.13
C GLU A 123 15.73 23.10 -0.33
N HIS A 124 14.69 22.41 0.15
CA HIS A 124 13.32 22.55 -0.40
C HIS A 124 12.30 23.12 0.57
N ASN A 125 12.67 23.36 1.84
CA ASN A 125 11.77 23.82 2.90
C ASN A 125 10.45 23.01 2.97
N ILE A 126 10.57 21.68 2.88
CA ILE A 126 9.43 20.76 2.70
C ILE A 126 8.34 20.92 3.76
N LEU A 127 8.66 21.30 4.99
CA LEU A 127 7.67 21.53 6.04
C LEU A 127 6.65 22.62 5.67
N MET A 128 7.03 23.57 4.82
CA MET A 128 6.15 24.63 4.32
C MET A 128 5.41 24.27 3.04
N HIS A 129 5.68 23.08 2.47
CA HIS A 129 5.04 22.64 1.23
C HIS A 129 3.64 22.06 1.50
N PRO A 130 2.57 22.54 0.82
CA PRO A 130 1.20 22.12 1.09
C PRO A 130 0.98 20.63 0.88
N PHE A 131 1.64 19.99 -0.09
CA PHE A 131 1.50 18.54 -0.25
C PHE A 131 2.17 17.72 0.84
N HIS A 132 3.23 18.23 1.46
CA HIS A 132 3.80 17.56 2.63
C HIS A 132 2.83 17.67 3.81
N MET A 133 2.24 18.86 4.03
CA MET A 133 1.22 19.06 5.07
C MET A 133 0.00 18.15 4.84
N LEU A 134 -0.45 18.01 3.59
CA LEU A 134 -1.47 17.04 3.22
C LEU A 134 -1.00 15.63 3.60
N GLY A 135 0.16 15.17 3.10
CA GLY A 135 0.73 13.87 3.46
C GLY A 135 0.73 13.59 4.98
N VAL A 136 1.10 14.58 5.80
CA VAL A 136 1.04 14.53 7.27
C VAL A 136 -0.40 14.32 7.78
N ALA A 137 -1.38 15.07 7.26
CA ALA A 137 -2.80 14.87 7.59
C ALA A 137 -3.30 13.47 7.16
N GLY A 138 -2.77 12.94 6.05
CA GLY A 138 -3.07 11.60 5.55
C GLY A 138 -2.62 10.51 6.54
N VAL A 139 -1.35 10.56 6.97
CA VAL A 139 -0.80 9.55 7.90
C VAL A 139 -1.36 9.70 9.31
N PHE A 140 -1.49 10.92 9.84
CA PHE A 140 -2.09 11.14 11.16
C PHE A 140 -3.57 10.79 11.19
N GLY A 141 -4.33 11.21 10.18
CA GLY A 141 -5.73 10.81 10.05
C GLY A 141 -5.88 9.30 9.84
N GLY A 142 -5.03 8.68 9.02
CA GLY A 142 -5.01 7.22 8.85
C GLY A 142 -4.80 6.46 10.16
N SER A 143 -3.83 6.89 10.99
CA SER A 143 -3.61 6.32 12.33
C SER A 143 -4.81 6.56 13.26
N LEU A 144 -5.35 7.78 13.27
CA LEU A 144 -6.53 8.14 14.07
C LEU A 144 -7.74 7.28 13.72
N PHE A 145 -8.06 7.17 12.43
CA PHE A 145 -9.24 6.43 11.97
C PHE A 145 -9.06 4.91 12.09
N SER A 146 -7.84 4.40 11.98
CA SER A 146 -7.53 3.00 12.30
C SER A 146 -7.85 2.69 13.76
N ALA A 147 -7.37 3.53 14.69
CA ALA A 147 -7.64 3.39 16.12
C ALA A 147 -9.15 3.55 16.43
N MET A 148 -9.79 4.57 15.85
CA MET A 148 -11.23 4.83 16.01
C MET A 148 -12.07 3.65 15.53
N HIS A 149 -11.79 3.12 14.33
CA HIS A 149 -12.54 2.01 13.76
C HIS A 149 -12.38 0.76 14.62
N GLY A 150 -11.15 0.41 14.99
CA GLY A 150 -10.87 -0.72 15.88
C GLY A 150 -11.60 -0.59 17.22
N SER A 151 -11.53 0.58 17.88
CA SER A 151 -12.20 0.79 19.16
C SER A 151 -13.72 0.69 19.07
N LEU A 152 -14.34 1.23 18.01
CA LEU A 152 -15.79 1.20 17.85
C LEU A 152 -16.30 -0.23 17.57
N VAL A 153 -15.61 -0.98 16.71
CA VAL A 153 -15.95 -2.38 16.44
C VAL A 153 -15.80 -3.21 17.71
N THR A 154 -14.64 -3.12 18.40
CA THR A 154 -14.41 -3.87 19.66
C THR A 154 -15.41 -3.52 20.75
N SER A 155 -15.81 -2.25 20.87
CA SER A 155 -16.80 -1.80 21.87
C SER A 155 -18.23 -2.33 21.64
N SER A 156 -18.50 -2.87 20.45
CA SER A 156 -19.86 -3.27 20.03
C SER A 156 -19.93 -4.73 19.60
N LEU A 157 -18.94 -5.55 19.96
CA LEU A 157 -18.98 -7.00 19.77
C LEU A 157 -20.21 -7.61 20.47
N ILE A 158 -20.85 -8.55 19.78
CA ILE A 158 -21.92 -9.35 20.36
C ILE A 158 -21.28 -10.37 21.31
N ARG A 159 -21.87 -10.56 22.48
CA ARG A 159 -21.34 -11.50 23.49
C ARG A 159 -21.65 -12.94 23.07
N GLU A 160 -20.63 -13.64 22.59
CA GLU A 160 -20.69 -15.06 22.20
C GLU A 160 -19.82 -15.97 23.09
N THR A 161 -19.11 -15.38 24.05
CA THR A 161 -18.19 -16.08 24.96
C THR A 161 -18.44 -15.75 26.42
N THR A 162 -17.87 -16.57 27.30
CA THR A 162 -17.79 -16.35 28.75
C THR A 162 -16.62 -15.43 29.12
N GLU A 163 -16.55 -15.03 30.39
CA GLU A 163 -15.48 -14.16 30.92
C GLU A 163 -14.12 -14.87 31.05
N ASN A 164 -14.09 -16.20 30.96
CA ASN A 164 -12.88 -17.02 31.16
C ASN A 164 -12.18 -17.39 29.85
N GLU A 165 -12.68 -16.92 28.72
CA GLU A 165 -12.12 -17.19 27.39
C GLU A 165 -11.99 -15.89 26.59
N SER A 166 -11.19 -15.93 25.52
CA SER A 166 -11.02 -14.75 24.66
C SER A 166 -12.29 -14.47 23.87
N ALA A 167 -12.71 -13.21 23.81
CA ALA A 167 -13.83 -12.78 22.97
C ALA A 167 -13.62 -13.09 21.47
N ASN A 168 -12.37 -13.27 21.03
CA ASN A 168 -12.06 -13.65 19.65
C ASN A 168 -12.62 -15.03 19.26
N GLU A 169 -12.74 -15.95 20.22
CA GLU A 169 -13.30 -17.29 19.98
C GLU A 169 -14.81 -17.25 19.66
N GLY A 170 -15.46 -16.11 19.93
CA GLY A 170 -16.84 -15.85 19.55
C GLY A 170 -17.05 -15.68 18.04
N TYR A 171 -16.00 -15.31 17.29
CA TYR A 171 -16.05 -15.24 15.84
C TYR A 171 -15.59 -16.56 15.20
N ARG A 172 -16.36 -17.04 14.23
CA ARG A 172 -16.02 -18.22 13.41
C ARG A 172 -15.72 -17.80 11.98
N PHE A 173 -14.58 -18.26 11.46
CA PHE A 173 -14.14 -17.93 10.10
C PHE A 173 -15.17 -18.40 9.06
N GLY A 174 -15.68 -17.46 8.27
CA GLY A 174 -16.67 -17.73 7.23
C GLY A 174 -18.13 -17.71 7.70
N GLN A 175 -18.41 -17.28 8.94
CA GLN A 175 -19.78 -17.04 9.39
C GLN A 175 -20.49 -15.98 8.55
N GLU A 176 -21.81 -16.12 8.39
CA GLU A 176 -22.62 -15.20 7.57
C GLU A 176 -23.05 -13.94 8.34
N GLU A 177 -23.20 -14.04 9.67
CA GLU A 177 -23.67 -12.95 10.51
C GLU A 177 -22.52 -12.02 10.93
N GLU A 178 -22.81 -10.72 10.96
CA GLU A 178 -21.87 -9.70 11.45
C GLU A 178 -21.58 -9.89 12.95
N THR A 179 -20.29 -9.80 13.33
CA THR A 179 -19.84 -10.09 14.72
C THR A 179 -20.08 -8.94 15.71
N TYR A 180 -20.51 -7.77 15.24
CA TYR A 180 -20.67 -6.56 16.04
C TYR A 180 -21.95 -5.80 15.64
N ASN A 181 -22.45 -4.97 16.56
CA ASN A 181 -23.64 -4.16 16.32
C ASN A 181 -23.28 -2.76 15.81
N ILE A 182 -23.35 -2.56 14.49
CA ILE A 182 -23.08 -1.26 13.86
C ILE A 182 -24.04 -0.15 14.32
N VAL A 183 -25.28 -0.47 14.67
CA VAL A 183 -26.26 0.51 15.16
C VAL A 183 -25.85 1.03 16.54
N ALA A 184 -25.34 0.16 17.40
CA ALA A 184 -24.78 0.55 18.70
C ALA A 184 -23.53 1.42 18.53
N ALA A 185 -22.60 1.02 17.66
CA ALA A 185 -21.40 1.80 17.34
C ALA A 185 -21.73 3.19 16.78
N HIS A 186 -22.62 3.25 15.78
CA HIS A 186 -23.11 4.50 15.18
C HIS A 186 -23.79 5.38 16.24
N GLY A 187 -24.64 4.80 17.08
CA GLY A 187 -25.33 5.50 18.15
C GLY A 187 -24.40 6.05 19.23
N TYR A 188 -23.33 5.34 19.58
CA TYR A 188 -22.30 5.84 20.49
C TYR A 188 -21.55 7.02 19.86
N PHE A 189 -20.97 6.83 18.68
CA PHE A 189 -20.13 7.85 18.05
C PHE A 189 -20.93 9.10 17.62
N GLY A 190 -22.18 8.91 17.16
CA GLY A 190 -23.08 10.00 16.81
C GLY A 190 -23.49 10.87 18.01
N ARG A 191 -23.48 10.30 19.23
CA ARG A 191 -23.68 11.07 20.48
C ARG A 191 -22.39 11.70 20.98
N LEU A 192 -21.24 11.09 20.72
CA LEU A 192 -19.93 11.60 21.12
C LEU A 192 -19.57 12.91 20.41
N ILE A 193 -19.86 12.99 19.10
CA ILE A 193 -19.52 14.15 18.26
C ILE A 193 -20.80 14.90 17.84
N PHE A 194 -21.50 14.41 16.82
CA PHE A 194 -22.86 14.79 16.44
C PHE A 194 -23.37 13.78 15.40
N GLN A 195 -24.69 13.61 15.31
CA GLN A 195 -25.30 12.47 14.58
C GLN A 195 -24.88 12.37 13.10
N TYR A 196 -24.71 13.50 12.42
CA TYR A 196 -24.32 13.54 11.00
C TYR A 196 -22.83 13.26 10.73
N ALA A 197 -21.97 13.31 11.76
CA ALA A 197 -20.54 12.97 11.61
C ALA A 197 -20.27 11.46 11.69
N SER A 198 -21.28 10.66 12.03
CA SER A 198 -21.13 9.21 12.20
C SER A 198 -21.58 8.45 10.95
N PHE A 199 -20.83 7.43 10.56
CA PHE A 199 -21.21 6.56 9.45
C PHE A 199 -22.25 5.53 9.93
N ASN A 200 -23.38 5.45 9.23
CA ASN A 200 -24.38 4.39 9.39
C ASN A 200 -24.33 3.35 8.26
N ASN A 201 -23.48 3.57 7.24
CA ASN A 201 -23.24 2.67 6.12
C ASN A 201 -21.81 2.15 6.17
N SER A 202 -21.66 0.84 6.41
CA SER A 202 -20.35 0.18 6.48
C SER A 202 -19.52 0.35 5.19
N ARG A 203 -20.15 0.33 4.00
CA ARG A 203 -19.43 0.49 2.73
C ARG A 203 -18.82 1.90 2.60
N SER A 204 -19.56 2.93 2.99
CA SER A 204 -19.07 4.31 2.97
C SER A 204 -17.95 4.52 3.99
N LEU A 205 -18.07 3.92 5.19
CA LEU A 205 -17.02 3.94 6.20
C LEU A 205 -15.72 3.32 5.67
N HIS A 206 -15.77 2.10 5.15
CA HIS A 206 -14.57 1.40 4.66
C HIS A 206 -13.99 2.06 3.40
N PHE A 207 -14.82 2.65 2.55
CA PHE A 207 -14.34 3.47 1.44
C PHE A 207 -13.58 4.70 1.95
N PHE A 208 -14.09 5.40 2.96
CA PHE A 208 -13.38 6.52 3.60
C PHE A 208 -12.05 6.09 4.24
N LEU A 209 -12.05 4.97 4.98
CA LEU A 209 -10.83 4.42 5.60
C LEU A 209 -9.76 4.07 4.56
N ALA A 210 -10.15 3.60 3.37
CA ALA A 210 -9.22 3.36 2.27
C ALA A 210 -8.79 4.66 1.57
N ALA A 211 -9.74 5.57 1.30
CA ALA A 211 -9.49 6.76 0.51
C ALA A 211 -8.63 7.81 1.23
N TRP A 212 -8.87 8.05 2.53
CA TRP A 212 -8.17 9.09 3.29
C TRP A 212 -6.64 8.96 3.23
N PRO A 213 -6.02 7.83 3.62
CA PRO A 213 -4.57 7.70 3.56
C PRO A 213 -4.04 7.61 2.12
N VAL A 214 -4.83 7.16 1.14
CA VAL A 214 -4.38 6.98 -0.25
C VAL A 214 -4.36 8.29 -1.03
N VAL A 215 -5.48 9.03 -1.05
CA VAL A 215 -5.61 10.28 -1.82
C VAL A 215 -4.57 11.29 -1.37
N VAL A 216 -4.43 11.43 -0.06
CA VAL A 216 -3.55 12.40 0.56
C VAL A 216 -2.07 12.06 0.34
N MET A 217 -1.74 10.77 0.17
CA MET A 217 -0.41 10.32 -0.23
C MET A 217 -0.15 10.46 -1.74
N HIS A 218 -1.18 10.45 -2.59
CA HIS A 218 -1.04 10.68 -4.03
C HIS A 218 -0.87 12.14 -4.40
N GLU A 219 -1.54 13.06 -3.69
CA GLU A 219 -1.45 14.50 -3.96
C GLU A 219 -0.03 15.07 -3.76
N ARG A 220 0.86 14.36 -3.06
CA ARG A 220 2.30 14.69 -2.96
C ARG A 220 3.10 14.45 -4.23
N ASN A 221 2.61 13.60 -5.13
CA ASN A 221 3.34 13.15 -6.31
C ASN A 221 2.79 13.74 -7.62
N ALA A 222 1.69 14.49 -7.58
CA ALA A 222 0.94 14.89 -8.77
C ALA A 222 1.34 16.26 -9.34
N HIS A 223 2.00 17.14 -8.57
CA HIS A 223 2.30 18.49 -9.07
C HIS A 223 3.71 19.01 -8.70
N ASN A 224 4.37 19.42 -9.78
CA ASN A 224 5.48 20.37 -9.90
C ASN A 224 6.90 19.88 -9.60
N PHE A 225 7.66 19.78 -10.70
CA PHE A 225 9.02 20.28 -10.76
C PHE A 225 8.99 21.76 -11.21
N PRO A 226 9.28 22.73 -10.34
CA PRO A 226 9.88 23.99 -10.78
C PRO A 226 11.41 23.79 -10.75
N LEU A 227 12.06 24.03 -11.90
CA LEU A 227 13.51 24.03 -12.10
C LEU A 227 14.30 24.50 -10.87
N ASP A 228 15.19 23.64 -10.38
CA ASP A 228 16.33 24.05 -9.56
C ASP A 228 17.62 23.83 -10.35
N LEU A 229 18.47 24.86 -10.39
CA LEU A 229 19.71 24.91 -11.15
C LEU A 229 20.78 24.15 -10.37
N ALA A 230 20.79 22.82 -10.45
CA ALA A 230 21.83 21.93 -9.88
C ALA A 230 23.19 22.06 -10.60
N ALA A 231 23.65 23.30 -10.84
CA ALA A 231 24.96 23.65 -11.35
C ALA A 231 25.41 24.99 -10.73
N VAL A 232 25.77 24.97 -9.44
CA VAL A 232 26.70 26.00 -8.94
C VAL A 232 28.09 25.49 -9.27
N GLU A 233 28.70 26.07 -10.32
CA GLU A 233 30.11 25.87 -10.65
C GLU A 233 30.98 26.13 -9.40
N ALA A 234 31.87 25.18 -9.10
CA ALA A 234 32.89 25.37 -8.07
C ALA A 234 33.78 26.58 -8.45
N PRO A 235 34.12 27.48 -7.52
CA PRO A 235 34.98 28.61 -7.84
C PRO A 235 36.36 28.09 -8.26
N SER A 236 36.79 28.45 -9.48
CA SER A 236 38.17 28.26 -9.90
C SER A 236 39.08 29.14 -9.04
N ILE A 237 39.82 28.53 -8.12
CA ILE A 237 40.95 29.18 -7.46
C ILE A 237 42.12 29.29 -8.45
N ASN A 238 42.12 30.36 -9.23
CA ASN A 238 43.32 30.87 -9.89
C ASN A 238 43.72 32.18 -9.21
N GLY A 239 44.72 32.09 -8.34
CA GLY A 239 45.41 33.18 -7.67
C GLY A 239 46.65 32.63 -7.00
#